data_AF-A0A2E3ZVE0-F1
#
_entry.id   AF-A0A2E3ZVE0-F1
#
_cell.length_a   1.000
_cell.length_b   1.000
_cell.length_c   1.000
_cell.angle_alpha   90.00
_cell.angle_beta   90.00
_cell.angle_gamma   90.00
#
_symmetry.space_group_name_H-M   'P 1'
#
loop_
_entity.id
_entity.type
_entity.pdbx_description
1 polymer ?
#
loop_
_entity_poly.entity_id
_entity_poly.type
_entity_poly.pdbx_seq_one_letter_code
_entity_poly.pdbx_strand_id
1 'polypeptide(L)'
;MKKLITLFFLFILLDSNYTIFSQDFEEDDSTDFGSPNQSDKLDDEDECALSKDSELIKLLNFKLKKFNPTSKEFESGPPLTEEEIKHKSIRFYSLQLKEERNVKIDIDKFASLGGATLASLLDRSSKVFLRHPEKCEFFSLFGDSIIGHYEISFERILRLYATAVNKDNIIAQEFIRTQIIPSPMSLDSAIKSLYDDYGYQQNIIESLLPQEVRTLFFGENSMVSVADVAESKLLAFSLLGGRIADEGEKEIFIFVPDSKKGLLGSNETIVISSTSKIYEVPLLNIPLALNVMRSLGFNAKIIIMKHVYIDKESSCVVGEGGLWYHFKGNDKRVGCDFLSNAIRSIRTNTLVKSNDYPTFKESIDRVNEIMNN
;
A
#
# COMPACT_ATOMS: atom_id res chain seq x y z
N MET A 1 57.75 17.67 -25.32
CA MET A 1 57.84 18.79 -26.29
C MET A 1 56.52 19.52 -26.25
N LYS A 2 56.47 20.70 -25.60
CA LYS A 2 56.44 22.03 -26.25
C LYS A 2 55.24 22.15 -27.20
N LYS A 3 54.17 22.83 -26.75
CA LYS A 3 53.91 24.28 -26.89
C LYS A 3 53.51 24.60 -28.35
N LEU A 4 52.27 25.02 -28.60
CA LEU A 4 51.73 26.38 -28.35
C LEU A 4 51.57 27.03 -29.74
N ILE A 5 50.38 27.51 -30.07
CA ILE A 5 50.10 28.94 -30.33
C ILE A 5 48.69 29.04 -30.97
N THR A 6 47.66 29.56 -30.27
CA THR A 6 47.25 30.99 -30.15
C THR A 6 46.89 31.62 -31.51
N LEU A 7 45.92 32.52 -31.71
CA LEU A 7 45.09 33.42 -30.91
C LEU A 7 44.18 34.14 -31.95
N PHE A 8 42.95 34.55 -31.59
CA PHE A 8 42.28 35.84 -31.91
C PHE A 8 40.75 35.63 -31.80
N PHE A 9 39.92 36.44 -31.13
CA PHE A 9 40.03 37.66 -30.32
C PHE A 9 38.62 37.81 -29.69
N LEU A 10 38.45 38.02 -28.38
CA LEU A 10 38.19 39.33 -27.72
C LEU A 10 37.23 40.23 -28.52
N PHE A 11 36.12 40.75 -27.99
CA PHE A 11 35.91 41.71 -26.89
C PHE A 11 34.37 42.00 -26.97
N ILE A 12 33.54 42.20 -25.94
CA ILE A 12 33.38 43.40 -25.09
C ILE A 12 32.34 43.08 -23.99
N LEU A 13 32.80 43.23 -22.74
CA LEU A 13 32.06 43.51 -21.51
C LEU A 13 31.57 44.97 -21.46
N LEU A 14 30.64 45.26 -20.53
CA LEU A 14 30.45 46.49 -19.72
C LEU A 14 28.95 46.88 -19.71
N ASP A 15 28.29 46.74 -18.55
CA ASP A 15 27.97 47.84 -17.60
C ASP A 15 26.72 48.64 -18.06
N SER A 16 25.74 49.06 -17.27
CA SER A 16 25.66 49.31 -15.83
C SER A 16 24.24 49.79 -15.45
N ASN A 17 23.89 49.60 -14.18
CA ASN A 17 23.23 50.54 -13.24
C ASN A 17 21.94 51.32 -13.58
N TYR A 18 20.98 51.16 -12.66
CA TYR A 18 20.13 52.17 -12.00
C TYR A 18 19.40 53.24 -12.84
N THR A 19 18.06 53.25 -12.71
CA THR A 19 17.32 54.47 -12.32
C THR A 19 16.03 54.12 -11.58
N ILE A 20 15.94 54.62 -10.35
CA ILE A 20 14.72 54.90 -9.60
C ILE A 20 14.04 56.12 -10.26
N PHE A 21 12.73 56.08 -10.42
CA PHE A 21 11.93 57.31 -10.41
C PHE A 21 10.60 57.06 -9.68
N SER A 22 10.48 57.75 -8.56
CA SER A 22 9.27 57.99 -7.79
C SER A 22 8.33 58.93 -8.52
N GLN A 23 7.02 58.70 -8.43
CA GLN A 23 6.06 59.80 -8.37
C GLN A 23 4.82 59.33 -7.61
N ASP A 24 4.78 59.71 -6.33
CA ASP A 24 3.53 59.88 -5.60
C ASP A 24 2.79 61.10 -6.17
N PHE A 25 1.48 60.97 -6.36
CA PHE A 25 0.54 62.08 -6.24
C PHE A 25 -0.72 61.54 -5.55
N GLU A 26 -1.07 62.23 -4.47
CA GLU A 26 -2.18 61.97 -3.55
C GLU A 26 -3.57 62.25 -4.18
N GLU A 27 -4.55 61.49 -3.68
CA GLU A 27 -5.95 61.80 -3.34
C GLU A 27 -6.73 62.87 -4.16
N ASP A 28 -7.89 62.50 -4.73
CA ASP A 28 -9.18 62.83 -4.07
C ASP A 28 -10.40 62.09 -4.69
N ASP A 29 -11.26 61.65 -3.79
CA ASP A 29 -12.69 61.31 -3.78
C ASP A 29 -13.54 60.81 -4.98
N SER A 30 -14.39 59.85 -4.57
CA SER A 30 -15.78 59.59 -4.98
C SER A 30 -16.07 58.67 -6.18
N THR A 31 -16.44 57.42 -5.86
CA THR A 31 -17.69 56.70 -6.26
C THR A 31 -17.53 55.25 -5.77
N ASP A 32 -17.94 54.90 -4.55
CA ASP A 32 -19.28 54.38 -4.20
C ASP A 32 -20.05 53.73 -5.36
N PHE A 33 -19.57 52.59 -5.87
CA PHE A 33 -20.43 51.53 -6.41
C PHE A 33 -19.74 50.18 -6.23
N GLY A 34 -20.19 49.42 -5.23
CA GLY A 34 -19.81 48.03 -5.04
C GLY A 34 -20.18 47.19 -6.28
N SER A 35 -19.22 46.45 -6.81
CA SER A 35 -19.48 45.39 -7.79
C SER A 35 -19.88 44.12 -7.03
N PRO A 36 -21.12 43.63 -7.14
CA PRO A 36 -21.49 42.34 -6.57
C PRO A 36 -20.92 41.23 -7.46
N ASN A 37 -20.44 40.15 -6.84
CA ASN A 37 -19.81 38.96 -7.43
C ASN A 37 -18.28 38.98 -7.62
N GLN A 38 -17.53 39.46 -6.63
CA GLN A 38 -16.39 38.67 -6.20
C GLN A 38 -16.89 37.73 -5.10
N SER A 39 -17.28 36.52 -5.50
CA SER A 39 -17.28 35.41 -4.55
C SER A 39 -15.85 35.29 -4.06
N ASP A 40 -15.68 35.61 -2.79
CA ASP A 40 -14.49 35.34 -2.00
C ASP A 40 -13.89 33.99 -2.42
N LYS A 41 -12.73 34.04 -3.08
CA LYS A 41 -11.73 32.98 -2.94
C LYS A 41 -11.10 33.16 -1.56
N LEU A 42 -11.88 32.89 -0.52
CA LEU A 42 -11.37 32.63 0.82
C LEU A 42 -10.88 31.18 0.81
N ASP A 43 -9.58 31.03 0.56
CA ASP A 43 -8.68 30.06 1.18
C ASP A 43 -9.23 28.64 1.49
N ASP A 44 -9.23 27.75 0.50
CA ASP A 44 -9.31 26.30 0.72
C ASP A 44 -8.13 25.76 1.57
N GLU A 45 -7.06 26.55 1.76
CA GLU A 45 -5.88 26.16 2.56
C GLU A 45 -6.08 26.29 4.08
N ASP A 46 -6.99 27.15 4.55
CA ASP A 46 -7.19 27.40 5.99
C ASP A 46 -8.12 26.38 6.67
N GLU A 47 -9.06 25.76 5.94
CA GLU A 47 -9.92 24.71 6.52
C GLU A 47 -9.14 23.43 6.85
N CYS A 48 -8.05 23.18 6.13
CA CYS A 48 -7.20 21.99 6.27
C CYS A 48 -6.11 22.09 7.34
N ALA A 49 -5.97 23.24 7.99
CA ALA A 49 -4.87 23.49 8.90
C ALA A 49 -4.94 22.58 10.16
N LEU A 50 -3.79 22.03 10.53
CA LEU A 50 -3.63 21.30 11.78
C LEU A 50 -3.60 22.28 12.96
N SER A 51 -4.13 21.85 14.10
CA SER A 51 -4.01 22.61 15.35
C SER A 51 -2.56 22.69 15.79
N LYS A 52 -2.18 23.81 16.41
CA LYS A 52 -0.84 23.97 16.99
C LYS A 52 -0.65 22.99 18.13
N ASP A 53 0.58 22.49 18.28
CA ASP A 53 0.97 21.58 19.36
C ASP A 53 0.60 22.10 20.77
N SER A 54 0.64 23.42 20.95
CA SER A 54 0.22 24.08 22.19
C SER A 54 -1.25 23.82 22.55
N GLU A 55 -2.14 23.64 21.57
CA GLU A 55 -3.56 23.39 21.79
C GLU A 55 -3.79 21.94 22.24
N LEU A 56 -3.06 20.99 21.63
CA LEU A 56 -3.05 19.59 22.08
C LEU A 56 -2.56 19.47 23.52
N ILE A 57 -1.48 20.17 23.87
CA ILE A 57 -0.94 20.16 25.24
C ILE A 57 -1.93 20.78 26.24
N LYS A 58 -2.61 21.87 25.87
CA LYS A 58 -3.67 22.48 26.70
C LYS A 58 -4.80 21.50 26.98
N LEU A 59 -5.26 20.79 25.94
CA LEU A 59 -6.31 19.79 26.07
C LEU A 59 -5.87 18.62 26.98
N LEU A 60 -4.64 18.12 26.81
CA LEU A 60 -4.07 17.06 27.65
C LEU A 60 -3.91 17.47 29.12
N ASN A 61 -3.59 18.73 29.38
CA ASN A 61 -3.40 19.27 30.74
C ASN A 61 -4.73 19.62 31.45
N PHE A 62 -5.86 19.61 30.74
CA PHE A 62 -7.17 19.83 31.34
C PHE A 62 -7.47 18.74 32.38
N LYS A 63 -7.85 19.15 33.60
CA LYS A 63 -8.08 18.22 34.72
C LYS A 63 -9.44 17.54 34.60
N LEU A 64 -9.45 16.31 34.12
CA LEU A 64 -10.65 15.46 34.10
C LEU A 64 -10.90 14.79 35.45
N LYS A 65 -12.18 14.74 35.86
CA LYS A 65 -12.62 13.86 36.96
C LYS A 65 -12.60 12.42 36.47
N LYS A 66 -12.13 11.48 37.30
CA LYS A 66 -12.13 10.05 36.95
C LYS A 66 -13.55 9.50 36.89
N PHE A 67 -13.86 8.78 35.82
CA PHE A 67 -15.10 8.02 35.72
C PHE A 67 -15.10 6.88 36.76
N ASN A 68 -16.20 6.74 37.51
CA ASN A 68 -16.38 5.65 38.46
C ASN A 68 -17.57 4.77 38.04
N PRO A 69 -17.33 3.56 37.49
CA PRO A 69 -18.41 2.69 37.03
C PRO A 69 -19.25 2.10 38.17
N THR A 70 -18.79 2.15 39.43
CA THR A 70 -19.51 1.62 40.61
C THR A 70 -20.15 2.71 41.47
N SER A 71 -20.33 3.93 40.95
CA SER A 71 -21.05 4.98 41.68
C SER A 71 -22.50 4.57 41.95
N LYS A 72 -23.09 5.08 43.05
CA LYS A 72 -24.49 4.82 43.45
C LYS A 72 -25.54 5.00 42.33
N GLU A 73 -25.24 5.79 41.29
CA GLU A 73 -26.10 5.95 40.11
C GLU A 73 -26.21 4.71 39.22
N PHE A 74 -25.26 3.77 39.31
CA PHE A 74 -25.21 2.53 38.51
C PHE A 74 -25.39 1.26 39.34
N GLU A 75 -25.45 1.37 40.68
CA GLU A 75 -25.66 0.24 41.60
C GLU A 75 -27.10 -0.31 41.56
N SER A 76 -28.08 0.45 41.07
CA SER A 76 -29.50 0.06 41.08
C SER A 76 -29.94 -0.79 39.88
N GLY A 77 -29.02 -1.20 39.01
CA GLY A 77 -29.30 -1.97 37.80
C GLY A 77 -28.47 -3.26 37.69
N PRO A 78 -28.74 -4.10 36.68
CA PRO A 78 -27.86 -5.23 36.37
C PRO A 78 -26.42 -4.73 36.10
N PRO A 79 -25.39 -5.55 36.39
CA PRO A 79 -24.01 -5.18 36.15
C PRO A 79 -23.82 -4.81 34.68
N LEU A 80 -23.22 -3.64 34.44
CA LEU A 80 -22.97 -3.14 33.09
C LEU A 80 -21.97 -4.02 32.37
N THR A 81 -22.21 -4.23 31.08
CA THR A 81 -21.23 -4.86 30.17
C THR A 81 -20.02 -3.93 29.94
N GLU A 82 -18.89 -4.49 29.51
CA GLU A 82 -17.69 -3.69 29.23
C GLU A 82 -17.92 -2.60 28.18
N GLU A 83 -18.73 -2.88 27.16
CA GLU A 83 -19.11 -1.91 26.12
C GLU A 83 -19.96 -0.77 26.68
N GLU A 84 -20.91 -1.06 27.56
CA GLU A 84 -21.74 -0.03 28.21
C GLU A 84 -20.92 0.86 29.13
N ILE A 85 -19.94 0.29 29.85
CA ILE A 85 -18.99 1.04 30.68
C ILE A 85 -18.18 2.00 29.80
N LYS A 86 -17.70 1.53 28.65
CA LYS A 86 -16.94 2.33 27.69
C LYS A 86 -17.77 3.46 27.07
N HIS A 87 -19.00 3.19 26.65
CA HIS A 87 -19.90 4.23 26.14
C HIS A 87 -20.21 5.30 27.19
N LYS A 88 -20.48 4.86 28.43
CA LYS A 88 -20.77 5.79 29.54
C LYS A 88 -19.54 6.60 29.94
N SER A 89 -18.34 6.02 29.92
CA SER A 89 -17.11 6.75 30.23
C SER A 89 -16.81 7.81 29.17
N ILE A 90 -16.95 7.50 27.88
CA ILE A 90 -16.77 8.45 26.78
C ILE A 90 -17.76 9.62 26.93
N ARG A 91 -19.04 9.31 27.21
CA ARG A 91 -20.06 10.34 27.45
C ARG A 91 -19.76 11.18 28.69
N PHE A 92 -19.27 10.57 29.76
CA PHE A 92 -18.91 11.27 30.99
C PHE A 92 -17.78 12.29 30.76
N TYR A 93 -16.76 11.91 30.00
CA TYR A 93 -15.67 12.83 29.66
C TYR A 93 -16.10 13.90 28.64
N SER A 94 -16.93 13.56 27.65
CA SER A 94 -17.41 14.54 26.66
C SER A 94 -18.24 15.66 27.31
N LEU A 95 -19.02 15.33 28.35
CA LEU A 95 -19.77 16.34 29.12
C LEU A 95 -18.85 17.31 29.87
N GLN A 96 -17.67 16.86 30.32
CA GLN A 96 -16.70 17.72 31.00
C GLN A 96 -15.96 18.64 30.02
N LEU A 97 -15.87 18.26 28.76
CA LEU A 97 -15.08 18.96 27.74
C LEU A 97 -15.93 19.89 26.86
N LYS A 98 -17.23 20.09 27.12
CA LYS A 98 -18.13 20.85 26.23
C LYS A 98 -17.58 22.19 25.77
N GLU A 99 -17.03 22.96 26.70
CA GLU A 99 -16.50 24.32 26.49
C GLU A 99 -15.07 24.34 25.91
N GLU A 100 -14.39 23.20 25.85
CA GLU A 100 -13.02 23.11 25.35
C GLU A 100 -12.98 23.14 23.81
N ARG A 101 -11.87 23.68 23.28
CA ARG A 101 -11.65 23.80 21.84
C ARG A 101 -11.35 22.44 21.21
N ASN A 102 -11.82 22.28 19.97
CA ASN A 102 -11.48 21.13 19.15
C ASN A 102 -10.01 21.19 18.73
N VAL A 103 -9.35 20.04 18.69
CA VAL A 103 -7.95 19.90 18.29
C VAL A 103 -7.87 18.99 17.08
N LYS A 104 -7.29 19.49 15.99
CA LYS A 104 -7.03 18.78 14.75
C LYS A 104 -5.59 18.24 14.76
N ILE A 105 -5.41 16.92 14.71
CA ILE A 105 -4.08 16.29 14.70
C ILE A 105 -3.90 15.36 13.49
N ASP A 106 -2.66 15.15 13.08
CA ASP A 106 -2.30 14.16 12.07
C ASP A 106 -2.34 12.74 12.65
N ILE A 107 -2.69 11.76 11.81
CA ILE A 107 -2.67 10.34 12.14
C ILE A 107 -1.25 9.83 12.44
N ASP A 108 -0.22 10.38 11.77
CA ASP A 108 1.18 10.07 12.10
C ASP A 108 1.49 10.46 13.54
N LYS A 109 0.98 11.63 13.95
CA LYS A 109 1.15 12.12 15.32
C LYS A 109 0.46 11.19 16.30
N PHE A 110 -0.80 10.82 16.02
CA PHE A 110 -1.56 9.87 16.83
C PHE A 110 -0.80 8.54 17.03
N ALA A 111 -0.29 7.94 15.95
CA ALA A 111 0.46 6.68 16.02
C ALA A 111 1.80 6.81 16.77
N SER A 112 2.41 8.00 16.78
CA SER A 112 3.68 8.27 17.45
C SER A 112 3.58 8.58 18.96
N LEU A 113 2.38 8.89 19.46
CA LEU A 113 2.18 9.18 20.88
C LEU A 113 2.52 7.96 21.74
N GLY A 114 3.07 8.17 22.94
CA GLY A 114 3.30 7.07 23.88
C GLY A 114 1.98 6.55 24.45
N GLY A 115 1.94 5.27 24.87
CA GLY A 115 0.71 4.61 25.32
C GLY A 115 -0.07 5.37 26.41
N ALA A 116 0.63 5.94 27.40
CA ALA A 116 -0.02 6.73 28.47
C ALA A 116 -0.59 8.06 27.95
N THR A 117 0.12 8.73 27.04
CA THR A 117 -0.35 9.97 26.41
C THR A 117 -1.53 9.71 25.48
N LEU A 118 -1.49 8.59 24.75
CA LEU A 118 -2.56 8.19 23.85
C LEU A 118 -3.82 7.81 24.64
N ALA A 119 -3.70 7.03 25.72
CA ALA A 119 -4.83 6.71 26.60
C ALA A 119 -5.50 7.99 27.15
N SER A 120 -4.70 8.96 27.60
CA SER A 120 -5.19 10.28 28.03
C SER A 120 -5.88 11.05 26.90
N LEU A 121 -5.41 10.91 25.66
CA LEU A 121 -6.03 11.51 24.49
C LEU A 121 -7.39 10.86 24.18
N LEU A 122 -7.54 9.54 24.36
CA LEU A 122 -8.80 8.82 24.13
C LEU A 122 -9.91 9.25 25.10
N ASP A 123 -9.57 9.56 26.36
CA ASP A 123 -10.50 10.17 27.32
C ASP A 123 -11.02 11.54 26.81
N ARG A 124 -10.28 12.18 25.91
CA ARG A 124 -10.58 13.48 25.30
C ARG A 124 -11.03 13.36 23.85
N SER A 125 -11.27 12.14 23.36
CA SER A 125 -11.60 11.81 21.97
C SER A 125 -12.70 12.69 21.36
N SER A 126 -13.72 13.07 22.13
CA SER A 126 -14.83 13.94 21.67
C SER A 126 -14.41 15.31 21.11
N LYS A 127 -13.18 15.77 21.38
CA LYS A 127 -12.63 17.03 20.89
C LYS A 127 -11.45 16.84 19.94
N VAL A 128 -11.08 15.60 19.65
CA VAL A 128 -9.94 15.26 18.81
C VAL A 128 -10.42 14.85 17.43
N PHE A 129 -9.87 15.52 16.42
CA PHE A 129 -10.14 15.25 15.02
C PHE A 129 -8.85 14.78 14.35
N LEU A 130 -8.90 13.60 13.73
CA LEU A 130 -7.79 13.06 12.96
C LEU A 130 -7.89 13.52 11.51
N ARG A 131 -6.85 14.18 11.02
CA ARG A 131 -6.74 14.57 9.61
C ARG A 131 -6.46 13.34 8.75
N HIS A 132 -7.10 13.24 7.60
CA HIS A 132 -6.75 12.28 6.56
C HIS A 132 -5.38 12.62 5.92
N PRO A 133 -4.47 11.66 5.71
CA PRO A 133 -3.13 11.96 5.20
C PRO A 133 -3.16 12.43 3.74
N GLU A 134 -4.13 11.96 2.95
CA GLU A 134 -4.19 12.18 1.50
C GLU A 134 -5.34 13.11 1.07
N LYS A 135 -6.29 13.40 1.97
CA LYS A 135 -7.51 14.19 1.68
C LYS A 135 -7.62 15.30 2.70
N CYS A 136 -8.26 16.40 2.34
CA CYS A 136 -8.56 17.44 3.31
C CYS A 136 -9.82 17.12 4.13
N GLU A 137 -9.77 16.01 4.87
CA GLU A 137 -10.91 15.50 5.64
C GLU A 137 -10.49 15.25 7.09
N PHE A 138 -11.44 15.43 8.01
CA PHE A 138 -11.23 15.24 9.43
C PHE A 138 -12.23 14.23 10.00
N PHE A 139 -11.72 13.30 10.79
CA PHE A 139 -12.51 12.23 11.39
C PHE A 139 -12.55 12.41 12.90
N SER A 140 -13.75 12.42 13.47
CA SER A 140 -13.94 12.51 14.91
C SER A 140 -13.67 11.16 15.58
N LEU A 141 -12.96 11.19 16.71
CA LEU A 141 -12.78 10.02 17.55
C LEU A 141 -13.96 9.84 18.53
N PHE A 142 -14.36 8.59 18.73
CA PHE A 142 -15.28 8.17 19.78
C PHE A 142 -14.59 7.09 20.63
N GLY A 143 -13.96 7.52 21.73
CA GLY A 143 -13.03 6.65 22.45
C GLY A 143 -11.84 6.28 21.58
N ASP A 144 -11.63 4.98 21.38
CA ASP A 144 -10.62 4.33 20.54
C ASP A 144 -11.12 3.97 19.13
N SER A 145 -12.33 4.41 18.74
CA SER A 145 -12.90 4.15 17.42
C SER A 145 -13.07 5.42 16.62
N ILE A 146 -13.03 5.30 15.29
CA ILE A 146 -13.36 6.40 14.39
C ILE A 146 -14.84 6.31 14.02
N ILE A 147 -15.51 7.46 13.91
CA ILE A 147 -16.85 7.51 13.31
C ILE A 147 -16.69 7.53 11.78
N GLY A 148 -16.99 6.41 11.12
CA GLY A 148 -16.91 6.24 9.66
C GLY A 148 -15.82 5.27 9.22
N HIS A 149 -15.49 5.27 7.93
CA HIS A 149 -14.41 4.46 7.36
C HIS A 149 -13.22 5.36 7.05
N TYR A 150 -12.05 5.02 7.60
CA TYR A 150 -10.82 5.76 7.36
C TYR A 150 -9.97 4.98 6.35
N GLU A 151 -10.03 5.41 5.09
CA GLU A 151 -9.48 4.67 3.96
C GLU A 151 -8.20 5.32 3.44
N ILE A 152 -7.04 4.66 3.55
CA ILE A 152 -5.75 5.21 3.12
C ILE A 152 -4.92 4.17 2.36
N SER A 153 -3.89 4.60 1.63
CA SER A 153 -2.99 3.69 0.93
C SER A 153 -2.35 2.66 1.85
N PHE A 154 -2.22 1.42 1.36
CA PHE A 154 -1.69 0.31 2.16
C PHE A 154 -0.24 0.54 2.62
N GLU A 155 0.59 1.18 1.78
CA GLU A 155 1.96 1.57 2.16
C GLU A 155 1.96 2.51 3.36
N ARG A 156 1.01 3.45 3.42
CA ARG A 156 0.84 4.36 4.55
C ARG A 156 0.43 3.61 5.81
N ILE A 157 -0.46 2.62 5.71
CA ILE A 157 -0.84 1.74 6.82
C ILE A 157 0.38 1.02 7.37
N LEU A 158 1.20 0.42 6.51
CA LEU A 158 2.42 -0.29 6.93
C LEU A 158 3.39 0.65 7.66
N ARG A 159 3.56 1.89 7.19
CA ARG A 159 4.41 2.89 7.84
C ARG A 159 3.87 3.35 9.20
N LEU A 160 2.56 3.59 9.29
CA LEU A 160 1.90 3.93 10.56
C LEU A 160 2.04 2.80 11.56
N TYR A 161 1.81 1.56 11.11
CA TYR A 161 1.89 0.38 11.94
C TYR A 161 3.32 0.13 12.42
N ALA A 162 4.31 0.26 11.54
CA ALA A 162 5.72 0.19 11.90
C ALA A 162 6.10 1.25 12.96
N THR A 163 5.56 2.47 12.84
CA THR A 163 5.77 3.52 13.84
C THR A 163 5.16 3.14 15.19
N ALA A 164 3.94 2.59 15.21
CA ALA A 164 3.28 2.14 16.43
C ALA A 164 3.99 0.95 17.10
N VAL A 165 4.50 -0.01 16.31
CA VAL A 165 5.30 -1.14 16.80
C VAL A 165 6.62 -0.66 17.40
N ASN A 166 7.35 0.21 16.69
CA ASN A 166 8.63 0.76 17.17
C ASN A 166 8.50 1.63 18.45
N LYS A 167 7.28 2.07 18.78
CA LYS A 167 6.96 2.84 19.99
C LYS A 167 6.27 2.00 21.07
N ASP A 168 6.15 0.69 20.87
CA ASP A 168 5.44 -0.24 21.76
C ASP A 168 4.01 0.25 22.11
N ASN A 169 3.35 0.92 21.17
CA ASN A 169 2.03 1.50 21.39
C ASN A 169 0.93 0.54 20.93
N ILE A 170 0.49 -0.32 21.86
CA ILE A 170 -0.56 -1.33 21.62
C ILE A 170 -1.89 -0.68 21.20
N ILE A 171 -2.25 0.48 21.78
CA ILE A 171 -3.49 1.19 21.46
C ILE A 171 -3.48 1.64 20.00
N ALA A 172 -2.36 2.22 19.54
CA ALA A 172 -2.23 2.63 18.13
C ALA A 172 -2.19 1.43 17.19
N GLN A 173 -1.56 0.33 17.58
CA GLN A 173 -1.56 -0.91 16.79
C GLN A 173 -2.98 -1.45 16.58
N GLU A 174 -3.78 -1.53 17.66
CA GLU A 174 -5.15 -2.03 17.59
C GLU A 174 -6.07 -1.10 16.80
N PHE A 175 -5.89 0.22 16.99
CA PHE A 175 -6.58 1.23 16.19
C PHE A 175 -6.33 1.05 14.69
N ILE A 176 -5.08 0.88 14.29
CA ILE A 176 -4.72 0.70 12.86
C ILE A 176 -5.31 -0.60 12.31
N ARG A 177 -5.30 -1.70 13.07
CA ARG A 177 -5.83 -2.99 12.62
C ARG A 177 -7.35 -3.02 12.46
N THR A 178 -8.08 -2.27 13.29
CA THR A 178 -9.54 -2.38 13.37
C THR A 178 -10.28 -1.23 12.70
N GLN A 179 -9.70 -0.02 12.68
CA GLN A 179 -10.39 1.20 12.23
C GLN A 179 -9.96 1.67 10.84
N ILE A 180 -8.76 1.29 10.40
CA ILE A 180 -8.19 1.75 9.12
C ILE A 180 -8.36 0.68 8.06
N ILE A 181 -8.89 1.07 6.91
CA ILE A 181 -9.11 0.18 5.78
C ILE A 181 -8.15 0.58 4.66
N PRO A 182 -7.48 -0.36 3.99
CA PRO A 182 -6.67 -0.06 2.82
C PRO A 182 -7.53 0.43 1.66
N SER A 183 -7.12 1.52 1.03
CA SER A 183 -7.73 1.97 -0.23
C SER A 183 -7.57 0.92 -1.32
N PRO A 184 -8.53 0.80 -2.26
CA PRO A 184 -8.41 -0.13 -3.36
C PRO A 184 -7.11 0.08 -4.14
N MET A 185 -6.45 -1.01 -4.52
CA MET A 185 -5.29 -0.98 -5.41
C MET A 185 -5.62 -1.64 -6.74
N SER A 186 -4.92 -1.25 -7.81
CA SER A 186 -5.06 -1.92 -9.11
C SER A 186 -4.40 -3.31 -9.10
N LEU A 187 -4.82 -4.17 -10.04
CA LEU A 187 -4.21 -5.49 -10.27
C LEU A 187 -2.70 -5.38 -10.47
N ASP A 188 -2.26 -4.43 -11.30
CA ASP A 188 -0.85 -4.22 -11.59
C ASP A 188 -0.05 -3.82 -10.35
N SER A 189 -0.63 -3.01 -9.46
CA SER A 189 0.00 -2.61 -8.20
C SER A 189 0.09 -3.79 -7.23
N ALA A 190 -0.94 -4.65 -7.19
CA ALA A 190 -0.90 -5.88 -6.41
C ALA A 190 0.23 -6.81 -6.90
N ILE A 191 0.35 -7.05 -8.21
CA ILE A 191 1.45 -7.87 -8.75
C ILE A 191 2.80 -7.21 -8.50
N LYS A 192 2.93 -5.89 -8.70
CA LYS A 192 4.18 -5.16 -8.40
C LYS A 192 4.60 -5.28 -6.95
N SER A 193 3.65 -5.35 -6.01
CA SER A 193 3.99 -5.53 -4.59
C SER A 193 4.70 -6.86 -4.29
N LEU A 194 4.61 -7.85 -5.20
CA LEU A 194 5.35 -9.11 -5.11
C LEU A 194 6.84 -8.99 -5.49
N TYR A 195 7.26 -7.89 -6.11
CA TYR A 195 8.66 -7.65 -6.48
C TYR A 195 9.51 -7.14 -5.33
N ASP A 196 8.88 -6.49 -4.36
CA ASP A 196 9.59 -5.74 -3.35
C ASP A 196 10.12 -6.68 -2.25
N ASP A 197 11.44 -6.78 -2.18
CA ASP A 197 12.17 -7.57 -1.18
C ASP A 197 12.20 -6.83 0.16
N TYR A 198 11.10 -6.91 0.91
CA TYR A 198 10.93 -6.25 2.21
C TYR A 198 11.47 -7.07 3.39
N GLY A 199 12.64 -7.71 3.28
CA GLY A 199 13.24 -8.45 4.40
C GLY A 199 13.29 -7.65 5.72
N TYR A 200 13.34 -6.31 5.65
CA TYR A 200 13.34 -5.40 6.80
C TYR A 200 11.98 -5.17 7.50
N GLN A 201 10.88 -5.67 6.94
CA GLN A 201 9.52 -5.49 7.49
C GLN A 201 8.87 -6.80 7.94
N GLN A 202 9.62 -7.90 7.98
CA GLN A 202 9.12 -9.22 8.38
C GLN A 202 8.37 -9.17 9.72
N ASN A 203 8.94 -8.52 10.73
CA ASN A 203 8.32 -8.37 12.06
C ASN A 203 7.03 -7.52 12.04
N ILE A 204 6.95 -6.52 11.16
CA ILE A 204 5.78 -5.66 11.00
C ILE A 204 4.64 -6.44 10.36
N ILE A 205 4.93 -7.16 9.27
CA ILE A 205 3.95 -8.02 8.58
C ILE A 205 3.52 -9.17 9.50
N GLU A 206 4.46 -9.82 10.17
CA GLU A 206 4.16 -10.89 11.12
C GLU A 206 3.25 -10.41 12.25
N SER A 207 3.48 -9.21 12.76
CA SER A 207 2.61 -8.62 13.78
C SER A 207 1.21 -8.34 13.20
N LEU A 208 1.10 -7.79 11.99
CA LEU A 208 -0.21 -7.52 11.35
C LEU A 208 -1.05 -8.78 11.11
N LEU A 209 -0.42 -9.95 10.94
CA LEU A 209 -1.11 -11.21 10.71
C LEU A 209 -1.54 -11.86 12.04
N PRO A 210 -2.84 -12.10 12.28
CA PRO A 210 -3.31 -12.85 13.44
C PRO A 210 -2.66 -14.24 13.52
N GLN A 211 -2.53 -14.77 14.73
CA GLN A 211 -1.88 -16.07 14.95
C GLN A 211 -2.57 -17.19 14.17
N GLU A 212 -3.89 -17.17 14.09
CA GLU A 212 -4.72 -18.17 13.40
C GLU A 212 -4.42 -18.18 11.90
N VAL A 213 -4.28 -16.99 11.31
CA VAL A 213 -3.93 -16.83 9.90
C VAL A 213 -2.51 -17.31 9.66
N ARG A 214 -1.57 -16.96 10.55
CA ARG A 214 -0.18 -17.43 10.41
C ARG A 214 -0.10 -18.94 10.44
N THR A 215 -0.80 -19.58 11.39
CA THR A 215 -0.86 -21.03 11.48
C THR A 215 -1.48 -21.67 10.23
N LEU A 216 -2.52 -21.06 9.67
CA LEU A 216 -3.19 -21.57 8.47
C LEU A 216 -2.30 -21.53 7.22
N PHE A 217 -1.56 -20.43 7.01
CA PHE A 217 -0.81 -20.20 5.77
C PHE A 217 0.66 -20.66 5.85
N PHE A 218 1.26 -20.64 7.04
CA PHE A 218 2.67 -20.99 7.22
C PHE A 218 2.86 -22.27 8.04
N GLY A 219 1.88 -22.73 8.84
CA GLY A 219 1.97 -23.89 9.73
C GLY A 219 2.14 -23.57 11.23
N GLU A 220 2.17 -24.58 12.09
CA GLU A 220 2.37 -24.38 13.53
C GLU A 220 3.81 -23.89 13.83
N ASN A 221 3.93 -22.79 14.58
CA ASN A 221 5.19 -22.13 14.98
C ASN A 221 6.07 -21.56 13.85
N SER A 222 5.56 -21.43 12.63
CA SER A 222 6.32 -20.83 11.54
C SER A 222 6.20 -19.32 11.55
N MET A 223 7.34 -18.68 11.81
CA MET A 223 7.56 -17.28 11.48
C MET A 223 7.42 -17.10 9.96
N VAL A 224 6.91 -15.95 9.53
CA VAL A 224 6.87 -15.59 8.10
C VAL A 224 8.30 -15.64 7.58
N SER A 225 8.62 -16.52 6.62
CA SER A 225 9.97 -16.57 6.05
C SER A 225 10.28 -15.25 5.35
N VAL A 226 11.55 -14.82 5.36
CA VAL A 226 12.00 -13.65 4.57
C VAL A 226 11.60 -13.81 3.10
N ALA A 227 11.64 -15.05 2.59
CA ALA A 227 11.27 -15.36 1.21
C ALA A 227 9.77 -15.21 0.90
N ASP A 228 8.90 -15.20 1.92
CA ASP A 228 7.44 -15.16 1.75
C ASP A 228 6.84 -13.81 2.16
N VAL A 229 7.68 -12.81 2.48
CA VAL A 229 7.22 -11.49 2.99
C VAL A 229 6.34 -10.78 1.96
N ALA A 230 6.65 -10.92 0.67
CA ALA A 230 5.94 -10.22 -0.39
C ALA A 230 4.48 -10.73 -0.51
N GLU A 231 4.26 -12.03 -0.50
CA GLU A 231 2.92 -12.62 -0.50
C GLU A 231 2.21 -12.36 0.83
N SER A 232 2.93 -12.40 1.94
CA SER A 232 2.39 -12.11 3.28
C SER A 232 1.89 -10.66 3.40
N LYS A 233 2.54 -9.72 2.70
CA LYS A 233 2.11 -8.33 2.61
C LYS A 233 0.75 -8.21 1.91
N LEU A 234 0.55 -8.91 0.79
CA LEU A 234 -0.76 -8.96 0.13
C LEU A 234 -1.83 -9.68 0.97
N LEU A 235 -1.42 -10.70 1.73
CA LEU A 235 -2.32 -11.34 2.70
C LEU A 235 -2.77 -10.35 3.77
N ALA A 236 -1.85 -9.58 4.35
CA ALA A 236 -2.17 -8.54 5.33
C ALA A 236 -3.10 -7.47 4.75
N PHE A 237 -2.87 -7.06 3.49
CA PHE A 237 -3.79 -6.17 2.77
C PHE A 237 -5.21 -6.74 2.69
N SER A 238 -5.35 -8.02 2.30
CA SER A 238 -6.64 -8.71 2.21
C SER A 238 -7.35 -8.77 3.56
N LEU A 239 -6.61 -9.03 4.66
CA LEU A 239 -7.18 -9.17 6.00
C LEU A 239 -7.69 -7.85 6.58
N LEU A 240 -7.01 -6.74 6.26
CA LEU A 240 -7.45 -5.40 6.66
C LEU A 240 -8.66 -4.92 5.83
N GLY A 241 -9.24 -5.78 4.99
CA GLY A 241 -10.39 -5.46 4.14
C GLY A 241 -10.02 -4.76 2.84
N GLY A 242 -8.75 -4.76 2.46
CA GLY A 242 -8.26 -4.21 1.20
C GLY A 242 -8.90 -4.90 0.00
N ARG A 243 -9.19 -4.11 -1.03
CA ARG A 243 -9.88 -4.58 -2.25
C ARG A 243 -9.08 -4.23 -3.49
N ILE A 244 -9.32 -4.98 -4.55
CA ILE A 244 -8.76 -4.65 -5.86
C ILE A 244 -9.78 -3.83 -6.62
N ALA A 245 -9.35 -2.68 -7.13
CA ALA A 245 -10.16 -1.79 -7.94
C ALA A 245 -10.81 -2.56 -9.10
N ASP A 246 -12.10 -2.33 -9.32
CA ASP A 246 -12.91 -3.06 -10.29
C ASP A 246 -12.73 -2.45 -11.69
N GLU A 247 -11.53 -2.61 -12.24
CA GLU A 247 -11.14 -2.00 -13.52
C GLU A 247 -11.26 -2.97 -14.72
N GLY A 248 -11.85 -4.15 -14.52
CA GLY A 248 -12.05 -5.14 -15.58
C GLY A 248 -11.97 -6.57 -15.08
N GLU A 249 -11.65 -7.48 -15.99
CA GLU A 249 -11.48 -8.89 -15.66
C GLU A 249 -10.29 -9.11 -14.73
N LYS A 250 -10.50 -9.87 -13.65
CA LYS A 250 -9.50 -10.11 -12.59
C LYS A 250 -8.77 -11.43 -12.82
N GLU A 251 -8.19 -11.61 -14.00
CA GLU A 251 -7.51 -12.86 -14.39
C GLU A 251 -5.99 -12.75 -14.23
N ILE A 252 -5.39 -13.81 -13.66
CA ILE A 252 -3.94 -13.93 -13.49
C ILE A 252 -3.51 -15.32 -13.95
N PHE A 253 -2.49 -15.38 -14.80
CA PHE A 253 -1.90 -16.62 -15.30
C PHE A 253 -0.44 -16.72 -14.85
N ILE A 254 -0.12 -17.78 -14.12
CA ILE A 254 1.22 -18.02 -13.59
C ILE A 254 1.85 -19.15 -14.39
N PHE A 255 2.88 -18.86 -15.18
CA PHE A 255 3.63 -19.86 -15.93
C PHE A 255 4.82 -20.35 -15.13
N VAL A 256 4.89 -21.66 -14.95
CA VAL A 256 5.88 -22.33 -14.11
C VAL A 256 6.52 -23.47 -14.90
N PRO A 257 7.85 -23.64 -14.84
CA PRO A 257 8.49 -24.81 -15.41
C PRO A 257 8.16 -26.06 -14.58
N ASP A 258 7.86 -27.18 -15.23
CA ASP A 258 7.57 -28.45 -14.56
C ASP A 258 8.71 -28.98 -13.68
N SER A 259 9.94 -28.56 -13.98
CA SER A 259 11.14 -28.89 -13.21
C SER A 259 12.07 -27.69 -13.10
N LYS A 260 12.77 -27.58 -11.97
CA LYS A 260 13.85 -26.60 -11.78
C LYS A 260 15.22 -27.11 -12.25
N LYS A 261 15.34 -28.39 -12.60
CA LYS A 261 16.64 -29.00 -12.95
C LYS A 261 17.05 -28.63 -14.38
N GLY A 262 18.24 -28.07 -14.55
CA GLY A 262 18.74 -27.67 -15.87
C GLY A 262 18.09 -26.41 -16.42
N LEU A 263 17.44 -25.59 -15.60
CA LEU A 263 17.10 -24.23 -16.00
C LEU A 263 18.37 -23.38 -16.06
N LEU A 264 18.47 -22.57 -17.10
CA LEU A 264 19.48 -21.51 -17.24
C LEU A 264 18.77 -20.17 -16.95
N GLY A 265 19.50 -19.20 -16.40
CA GLY A 265 18.91 -17.88 -16.11
C GLY A 265 18.31 -17.76 -14.70
N SER A 266 17.41 -16.78 -14.53
CA SER A 266 16.79 -16.48 -13.24
C SER A 266 15.72 -17.50 -12.85
N ASN A 267 15.45 -17.64 -11.55
CA ASN A 267 14.36 -18.46 -11.02
C ASN A 267 13.05 -17.64 -10.92
N GLU A 268 12.89 -16.63 -11.77
CA GLU A 268 11.69 -15.79 -11.80
C GLU A 268 10.51 -16.57 -12.36
N THR A 269 9.33 -16.25 -11.85
CA THR A 269 8.07 -16.82 -12.29
C THR A 269 7.37 -15.81 -13.19
N ILE A 270 6.86 -16.26 -14.33
CA ILE A 270 6.14 -15.40 -15.26
C ILE A 270 4.70 -15.29 -14.79
N VAL A 271 4.25 -14.08 -14.52
CA VAL A 271 2.88 -13.75 -14.18
C VAL A 271 2.31 -12.86 -15.29
N ILE A 272 1.19 -13.27 -15.87
CA ILE A 272 0.47 -12.49 -16.88
C ILE A 272 -0.86 -12.07 -16.27
N SER A 273 -1.15 -10.78 -16.42
CA SER A 273 -2.40 -10.17 -15.97
C SER A 273 -3.33 -9.96 -17.16
N SER A 274 -4.62 -9.79 -16.87
CA SER A 274 -5.63 -9.33 -17.83
C SER A 274 -5.33 -7.96 -18.47
N THR A 275 -4.37 -7.18 -17.94
CA THR A 275 -3.95 -5.89 -18.50
C THR A 275 -2.89 -6.02 -19.62
N SER A 276 -2.68 -7.24 -20.13
CA SER A 276 -1.71 -7.57 -21.19
C SER A 276 -0.26 -7.30 -20.79
N LYS A 277 0.01 -7.22 -19.49
CA LYS A 277 1.35 -7.05 -18.93
C LYS A 277 1.92 -8.39 -18.48
N ILE A 278 3.20 -8.59 -18.82
CA ILE A 278 4.02 -9.70 -18.38
C ILE A 278 4.91 -9.22 -17.24
N TYR A 279 4.88 -9.95 -16.14
CA TYR A 279 5.63 -9.72 -14.93
C TYR A 279 6.57 -10.89 -14.67
N GLU A 280 7.87 -10.62 -14.55
CA GLU A 280 8.90 -11.55 -14.10
C GLU A 280 9.06 -11.40 -12.58
N VAL A 281 8.43 -12.25 -11.78
CA VAL A 281 8.41 -12.13 -10.31
C VAL A 281 9.46 -13.05 -9.68
N PRO A 282 10.45 -12.53 -8.93
CA PRO A 282 11.49 -13.35 -8.33
C PRO A 282 10.97 -14.15 -7.14
N LEU A 283 11.42 -15.41 -7.02
CA LEU A 283 11.24 -16.27 -5.85
C LEU A 283 9.79 -16.47 -5.35
N LEU A 284 8.81 -16.23 -6.22
CA LEU A 284 7.38 -16.32 -5.89
C LEU A 284 7.01 -17.67 -5.24
N ASN A 285 6.42 -17.61 -4.05
CA ASN A 285 5.78 -18.76 -3.41
C ASN A 285 4.41 -19.01 -4.06
N ILE A 286 4.41 -19.79 -5.14
CA ILE A 286 3.23 -20.02 -5.99
C ILE A 286 1.99 -20.48 -5.18
N PRO A 287 2.06 -21.49 -4.28
CA PRO A 287 0.90 -21.87 -3.48
C PRO A 287 0.32 -20.73 -2.62
N LEU A 288 1.18 -19.96 -1.96
CA LEU A 288 0.76 -18.85 -1.11
C LEU A 288 0.18 -17.70 -1.94
N ALA A 289 0.89 -17.30 -3.00
CA ALA A 289 0.47 -16.27 -3.93
C ALA A 289 -0.91 -16.58 -4.52
N LEU A 290 -1.16 -17.83 -4.93
CA LEU A 290 -2.47 -18.22 -5.44
C LEU A 290 -3.60 -18.07 -4.41
N ASN A 291 -3.37 -18.49 -3.17
CA ASN A 291 -4.39 -18.42 -2.14
C ASN A 291 -4.73 -16.95 -1.82
N VAL A 292 -3.71 -16.10 -1.71
CA VAL A 292 -3.86 -14.66 -1.49
C VAL A 292 -4.56 -13.98 -2.66
N MET A 293 -4.15 -14.29 -3.89
CA MET A 293 -4.78 -13.71 -5.08
C MET A 293 -6.26 -14.13 -5.18
N ARG A 294 -6.59 -15.39 -4.87
CA ARG A 294 -7.98 -15.85 -4.83
C ARG A 294 -8.81 -15.17 -3.74
N SER A 295 -8.24 -14.92 -2.55
CA SER A 295 -8.94 -14.20 -1.49
C SER A 295 -9.25 -12.74 -1.86
N LEU A 296 -8.40 -12.14 -2.70
CA LEU A 296 -8.60 -10.81 -3.29
C LEU A 296 -9.58 -10.79 -4.47
N GLY A 297 -10.13 -11.96 -4.85
CA GLY A 297 -11.13 -12.10 -5.91
C GLY A 297 -10.53 -12.31 -7.31
N PHE A 298 -9.24 -12.64 -7.43
CA PHE A 298 -8.63 -12.97 -8.72
C PHE A 298 -8.91 -14.41 -9.15
N ASN A 299 -9.20 -14.59 -10.43
CA ASN A 299 -9.16 -15.88 -11.11
C ASN A 299 -7.71 -16.23 -11.47
N ALA A 300 -6.98 -16.78 -10.50
CA ALA A 300 -5.59 -17.17 -10.68
C ALA A 300 -5.46 -18.63 -11.16
N LYS A 301 -4.83 -18.83 -12.33
CA LYS A 301 -4.57 -20.13 -12.96
C LYS A 301 -3.06 -20.39 -13.07
N ILE A 302 -2.61 -21.60 -12.72
CA ILE A 302 -1.23 -22.03 -12.97
C ILE A 302 -1.17 -22.80 -14.30
N ILE A 303 -0.16 -22.49 -15.10
CA ILE A 303 0.19 -23.21 -16.33
C ILE A 303 1.57 -23.81 -16.15
N ILE A 304 1.63 -25.14 -16.04
CA ILE A 304 2.87 -25.88 -15.86
C ILE A 304 3.37 -26.33 -17.22
N MET A 305 4.60 -25.96 -17.57
CA MET A 305 5.16 -26.21 -18.90
C MET A 305 6.30 -27.22 -18.83
N LYS A 306 6.22 -28.27 -19.66
CA LYS A 306 7.27 -29.27 -19.93
C LYS A 306 7.91 -29.07 -21.30
N HIS A 307 7.19 -28.41 -22.22
CA HIS A 307 7.66 -28.09 -23.56
C HIS A 307 7.36 -26.61 -23.87
N VAL A 308 8.37 -25.83 -24.18
CA VAL A 308 8.23 -24.46 -24.71
C VAL A 308 8.67 -24.48 -26.17
N TYR A 309 7.70 -24.40 -27.08
CA TYR A 309 7.99 -24.28 -28.50
C TYR A 309 8.29 -22.82 -28.86
N ILE A 310 9.50 -22.54 -29.34
CA ILE A 310 9.96 -21.17 -29.64
C ILE A 310 9.73 -20.88 -31.12
N ASP A 311 10.33 -21.68 -32.00
CA ASP A 311 10.18 -21.58 -33.44
C ASP A 311 10.42 -22.93 -34.13
N LYS A 312 10.46 -22.95 -35.47
CA LYS A 312 10.64 -24.19 -36.26
C LYS A 312 11.94 -24.91 -35.97
N GLU A 313 12.97 -24.18 -35.56
CA GLU A 313 14.29 -24.73 -35.29
C GLU A 313 14.58 -24.83 -33.80
N SER A 314 13.84 -24.14 -32.92
CA SER A 314 14.18 -24.01 -31.51
C SER A 314 13.04 -24.42 -30.59
N SER A 315 13.31 -25.28 -29.63
CA SER A 315 12.38 -25.62 -28.54
C SER A 315 13.08 -26.02 -27.26
N CYS A 316 12.41 -25.88 -26.13
CA CYS A 316 12.88 -26.37 -24.85
C CYS A 316 11.98 -27.48 -24.33
N VAL A 317 12.54 -28.62 -23.96
CA VAL A 317 11.77 -29.79 -23.51
C VAL A 317 12.40 -30.40 -22.26
N VAL A 318 11.56 -30.79 -21.31
CA VAL A 318 11.93 -31.62 -20.17
C VAL A 318 12.14 -33.06 -20.63
N GLY A 319 13.36 -33.56 -20.49
CA GLY A 319 13.70 -34.95 -20.80
C GLY A 319 13.54 -35.90 -19.61
N GLU A 320 13.94 -37.16 -19.82
CA GLU A 320 13.97 -38.18 -18.78
C GLU A 320 14.85 -37.71 -17.59
N GLY A 321 14.35 -37.91 -16.36
CA GLY A 321 14.99 -37.42 -15.14
C GLY A 321 14.65 -35.96 -14.76
N GLY A 322 13.80 -35.29 -15.54
CA GLY A 322 13.30 -33.95 -15.25
C GLY A 322 14.29 -32.83 -15.61
N LEU A 323 15.33 -33.10 -16.40
CA LEU A 323 16.28 -32.08 -16.87
C LEU A 323 15.75 -31.36 -18.10
N TRP A 324 15.88 -30.03 -18.12
CA TRP A 324 15.59 -29.23 -19.30
C TRP A 324 16.70 -29.33 -20.35
N TYR A 325 16.28 -29.45 -21.60
CA TYR A 325 17.15 -29.43 -22.77
C TYR A 325 16.65 -28.38 -23.77
N HIS A 326 17.59 -27.66 -24.38
CA HIS A 326 17.34 -26.77 -25.50
C HIS A 326 17.72 -27.49 -26.80
N PHE A 327 16.75 -27.66 -27.68
CA PHE A 327 16.90 -28.18 -29.02
C PHE A 327 17.04 -27.03 -30.02
N LYS A 328 18.07 -27.08 -30.86
CA LYS A 328 18.24 -26.20 -32.02
C LYS A 328 18.50 -27.03 -33.27
N GLY A 329 17.46 -27.29 -34.05
CA GLY A 329 17.46 -28.27 -35.14
C GLY A 329 17.71 -29.67 -34.56
N ASN A 330 18.82 -30.27 -34.97
CA ASN A 330 19.25 -31.59 -34.46
C ASN A 330 20.17 -31.49 -33.24
N ASP A 331 20.61 -30.28 -32.87
CA ASP A 331 21.51 -30.10 -31.74
C ASP A 331 20.71 -30.09 -30.43
N LYS A 332 21.07 -31.00 -29.53
CA LYS A 332 20.52 -31.07 -28.16
C LYS A 332 21.55 -30.54 -27.17
N ARG A 333 21.20 -29.51 -26.41
CA ARG A 333 22.04 -28.95 -25.34
C ARG A 333 21.36 -29.12 -24.00
N VAL A 334 22.15 -29.47 -22.98
CA VAL A 334 21.68 -29.47 -21.59
C VAL A 334 21.51 -28.02 -21.17
N GLY A 335 20.40 -27.71 -20.50
CA GLY A 335 20.08 -26.34 -20.13
C GLY A 335 19.01 -25.73 -21.02
N CYS A 336 18.04 -25.04 -20.44
CA CYS A 336 17.16 -24.11 -21.16
C CYS A 336 16.93 -22.85 -20.34
N ASP A 337 17.04 -21.68 -20.98
CA ASP A 337 16.52 -20.42 -20.45
C ASP A 337 14.99 -20.40 -20.59
N PHE A 338 14.30 -20.96 -19.60
CA PHE A 338 12.84 -21.09 -19.64
C PHE A 338 12.16 -19.72 -19.69
N LEU A 339 12.63 -18.76 -18.90
CA LEU A 339 11.99 -17.45 -18.76
C LEU A 339 11.96 -16.71 -20.10
N SER A 340 13.14 -16.46 -20.69
CA SER A 340 13.24 -15.71 -21.94
C SER A 340 12.52 -16.40 -23.08
N ASN A 341 12.62 -17.74 -23.14
CA ASN A 341 12.00 -18.52 -24.22
C ASN A 341 10.47 -18.58 -24.06
N ALA A 342 9.94 -18.73 -22.86
CA ALA A 342 8.50 -18.72 -22.62
C ALA A 342 7.90 -17.35 -22.94
N ILE A 343 8.53 -16.25 -22.50
CA ILE A 343 8.08 -14.89 -22.84
C ILE A 343 8.09 -14.68 -24.35
N ARG A 344 9.15 -15.13 -25.04
CA ARG A 344 9.22 -15.08 -26.51
C ARG A 344 8.05 -15.86 -27.12
N SER A 345 7.81 -17.09 -26.67
CA SER A 345 6.73 -17.94 -27.18
C SER A 345 5.33 -17.35 -26.94
N ILE A 346 5.12 -16.69 -25.80
CA ILE A 346 3.88 -15.95 -25.48
C ILE A 346 3.69 -14.82 -26.50
N ARG A 347 4.71 -13.98 -26.68
CA ARG A 347 4.65 -12.84 -27.62
C ARG A 347 4.49 -13.25 -29.08
N THR A 348 5.03 -14.40 -29.47
CA THR A 348 4.91 -14.92 -30.84
C THR A 348 3.72 -15.85 -31.05
N ASN A 349 2.89 -16.08 -30.02
CA ASN A 349 1.75 -17.00 -30.06
C ASN A 349 2.15 -18.41 -30.55
N THR A 350 3.29 -18.92 -30.08
CA THR A 350 3.80 -20.23 -30.48
C THR A 350 3.60 -21.32 -29.41
N LEU A 351 3.10 -20.94 -28.23
CA LEU A 351 2.75 -21.88 -27.15
C LEU A 351 1.69 -22.90 -27.56
N VAL A 352 0.84 -22.59 -28.54
CA VAL A 352 -0.15 -23.54 -29.07
C VAL A 352 0.46 -24.79 -29.71
N LYS A 353 1.77 -24.75 -30.02
CA LYS A 353 2.55 -25.87 -30.57
C LYS A 353 3.32 -26.64 -29.50
N SER A 354 3.25 -26.19 -28.24
CA SER A 354 3.84 -26.92 -27.12
C SER A 354 3.04 -28.19 -26.80
N ASN A 355 3.73 -29.18 -26.22
CA ASN A 355 3.10 -30.48 -25.90
C ASN A 355 2.06 -30.35 -24.78
N ASP A 356 2.22 -29.35 -23.91
CA ASP A 356 1.32 -29.10 -22.78
C ASP A 356 0.07 -28.30 -23.18
N TYR A 357 0.00 -27.79 -24.42
CA TYR A 357 -1.13 -27.00 -24.89
C TYR A 357 -2.49 -27.70 -24.71
N PRO A 358 -2.68 -28.99 -25.06
CA PRO A 358 -3.96 -29.66 -24.87
C PRO A 358 -4.44 -29.67 -23.40
N THR A 359 -3.51 -29.73 -22.45
CA THR A 359 -3.81 -29.73 -21.01
C THR A 359 -4.25 -28.35 -20.52
N PHE A 360 -3.61 -27.29 -21.01
CA PHE A 360 -3.85 -25.91 -20.58
C PHE A 360 -4.54 -25.06 -21.66
N LYS A 361 -5.29 -25.72 -22.56
CA LYS A 361 -5.83 -25.10 -23.78
C LYS A 361 -6.58 -23.80 -23.49
N GLU A 362 -7.58 -23.86 -22.61
CA GLU A 362 -8.42 -22.70 -22.26
C GLU A 362 -7.58 -21.54 -21.72
N SER A 363 -6.63 -21.83 -20.82
CA SER A 363 -5.77 -20.81 -20.21
C SER A 363 -4.80 -20.20 -21.22
N ILE A 364 -4.20 -21.01 -22.10
CA ILE A 364 -3.27 -20.54 -23.13
C ILE A 364 -4.01 -19.74 -24.20
N ASP A 365 -5.18 -20.21 -24.65
CA ASP A 365 -6.02 -19.47 -25.59
C ASP A 365 -6.41 -18.11 -25.00
N ARG A 366 -6.81 -18.07 -23.72
CA ARG A 366 -7.13 -16.82 -23.03
C ARG A 366 -5.93 -15.87 -22.90
N VAL A 367 -4.75 -16.39 -22.55
CA VAL A 367 -3.51 -15.59 -22.53
C VAL A 367 -3.21 -15.02 -23.91
N ASN A 368 -3.39 -15.79 -24.98
CA ASN A 368 -3.17 -15.32 -26.34
C ASN A 368 -4.17 -14.22 -26.74
N GLU A 369 -5.44 -14.32 -26.32
CA GLU A 369 -6.42 -13.25 -26.52
C GLU A 369 -6.00 -11.97 -25.81
N ILE A 370 -5.62 -12.06 -24.53
CA ILE A 370 -5.18 -10.91 -23.73
C ILE A 370 -3.96 -10.24 -24.35
N MET A 371 -2.97 -11.02 -24.80
CA MET A 371 -1.70 -10.47 -25.30
C MET A 371 -1.77 -9.90 -26.73
N ASN A 372 -2.80 -10.26 -27.52
CA ASN A 372 -2.94 -9.84 -28.93
C ASN A 372 -4.13 -8.90 -29.19
N ASN A 373 -4.91 -8.57 -28.16
CA ASN A 373 -5.83 -7.44 -28.15
C ASN A 373 -5.09 -6.17 -27.73
#